data_AF-A0A382JR43-F1
#
_entry.id   AF-A0A382JR43-F1
#
_cell.length_a   1.000
_cell.length_b   1.000
_cell.length_c   1.000
_cell.angle_alpha   90.00
_cell.angle_beta   90.00
_cell.angle_gamma   90.00
#
_symmetry.space_group_name_H-M   'P 1'
#
loop_
_entity.id
_entity.type
_entity.pdbx_description
1 polymer ?
#
loop_
_entity_poly.entity_id
_entity_poly.type
_entity_poly.pdbx_seq_one_letter_code
_entity_poly.pdbx_strand_id
1 'polypeptide(L)'
;MGTVSKISVEQIQEVLREKVERTLLHSQHIVTDTNTFIDSEVQKKIKEIDEEEDLLKSQIERNYEQVLEHIEKEVQGVLKRKELSIDEKSLEFKQLRKQFLELRLIRNTWKKELLNESGKNIEDIRKEIFQKFSIKDEPQSIQEIQTSPTIKETVKTTSVEKDGSPKFSEVKDEFIRERLLSGFSPKSTSEINSTLQDLIEIVGDKPIGQVSMKDSREFKNVISRLPKHRTQTPRYRGLTINEILKLDGIKGQEPKNINKLIYRVRIFFKWLRNNYREYVPENYFEGLTVESKKVNKPRDGFTSDELKKIFNSNNY
;
A
#
# COMPACT_ATOMS: atom_id res chain seq x y z
N MET A 1 -4.44 -35.55 -15.57
CA MET A 1 -5.38 -34.47 -15.96
C MET A 1 -6.19 -34.12 -14.73
N GLY A 2 -5.88 -33.00 -14.07
CA GLY A 2 -6.61 -32.57 -12.87
C GLY A 2 -7.96 -32.00 -13.27
N THR A 3 -9.04 -32.56 -12.73
CA THR A 3 -10.40 -32.08 -12.91
C THR A 3 -10.51 -30.67 -12.34
N VAL A 4 -10.61 -29.67 -13.21
CA VAL A 4 -10.86 -28.28 -12.82
C VAL A 4 -12.31 -28.22 -12.34
N SER A 5 -12.51 -28.31 -11.03
CA SER A 5 -13.83 -28.13 -10.42
C SER A 5 -14.33 -26.72 -10.73
N LYS A 6 -15.42 -26.64 -11.51
CA LYS A 6 -16.10 -25.40 -11.84
C LYS A 6 -16.63 -24.80 -10.53
N ILE A 7 -16.20 -23.58 -10.20
CA ILE A 7 -16.62 -22.87 -8.99
C ILE A 7 -18.16 -22.82 -8.88
N SER A 8 -18.70 -23.08 -7.70
CA SER A 8 -20.15 -22.99 -7.44
C SER A 8 -20.58 -21.55 -7.18
N VAL A 9 -21.87 -21.27 -7.34
CA VAL A 9 -22.45 -19.96 -6.99
C VAL A 9 -22.22 -19.63 -5.50
N GLU A 10 -22.27 -20.64 -4.63
CA GLU A 10 -22.01 -20.51 -3.20
C GLU A 10 -20.57 -20.07 -2.92
N GLN A 11 -19.60 -20.67 -3.63
CA GLN A 11 -18.18 -20.29 -3.50
C GLN A 11 -17.92 -18.86 -3.99
N ILE A 12 -18.60 -18.41 -5.05
CA ILE A 12 -18.53 -17.01 -5.50
C ILE A 12 -19.12 -16.06 -4.44
N GLN A 13 -20.26 -16.42 -3.84
CA GLN A 13 -20.86 -15.66 -2.75
C GLN A 13 -19.96 -15.61 -1.52
N GLU A 14 -19.26 -16.69 -1.19
CA GLU A 14 -18.29 -16.74 -0.09
C GLU A 14 -17.11 -15.80 -0.34
N VAL A 15 -16.53 -15.83 -1.55
CA VAL A 15 -15.45 -14.91 -1.95
C VAL A 15 -15.90 -13.46 -1.81
N LEU A 16 -17.11 -13.14 -2.27
CA LEU A 16 -17.65 -11.80 -2.16
C LEU A 16 -17.94 -11.40 -0.71
N ARG A 17 -18.49 -12.30 0.10
CA ARG A 17 -18.72 -12.09 1.55
C ARG A 17 -17.42 -11.76 2.27
N GLU A 18 -16.38 -12.57 2.07
CA GLU A 18 -15.07 -12.30 2.67
C GLU A 18 -14.52 -10.94 2.24
N LYS A 19 -14.67 -10.58 0.96
CA LYS A 19 -14.23 -9.28 0.45
C LYS A 19 -15.00 -8.14 1.12
N VAL A 20 -16.31 -8.28 1.32
CA VAL A 20 -17.14 -7.32 2.06
C VAL A 20 -16.63 -7.17 3.50
N GLU A 21 -16.51 -8.26 4.25
CA GLU A 21 -16.08 -8.24 5.65
C GLU A 21 -14.69 -7.60 5.82
N ARG A 22 -13.74 -7.95 4.95
CA ARG A 22 -12.40 -7.31 4.91
C ARG A 22 -12.49 -5.82 4.66
N THR A 23 -13.41 -5.40 3.78
CA THR A 23 -13.61 -3.99 3.43
C THR A 23 -14.20 -3.21 4.61
N LEU A 24 -15.17 -3.79 5.31
CA LEU A 24 -15.77 -3.23 6.54
C LEU A 24 -14.71 -3.08 7.63
N LEU A 25 -13.96 -4.16 7.92
CA LEU A 25 -12.89 -4.16 8.91
C LEU A 25 -11.83 -3.09 8.60
N HIS A 26 -11.43 -2.96 7.33
CA HIS A 26 -10.50 -1.91 6.92
C HIS A 26 -11.05 -0.50 7.19
N SER A 27 -12.32 -0.25 6.89
CA SER A 27 -12.97 1.04 7.17
C SER A 27 -13.04 1.32 8.68
N GLN A 28 -13.37 0.32 9.50
CA GLN A 28 -13.41 0.44 10.95
C GLN A 28 -12.06 0.86 11.52
N HIS A 29 -10.99 0.19 11.12
CA HIS A 29 -9.65 0.55 11.55
C HIS A 29 -9.24 1.95 11.11
N ILE A 30 -9.67 2.45 9.94
CA ILE A 30 -9.38 3.84 9.56
C ILE A 30 -9.96 4.83 10.57
N VAL A 31 -11.16 4.54 11.08
CA VAL A 31 -11.81 5.34 12.13
C VAL A 31 -11.02 5.21 13.43
N THR A 32 -10.69 3.99 13.85
CA THR A 32 -9.94 3.74 15.10
C THR A 32 -8.53 4.33 15.10
N ASP A 33 -7.84 4.29 13.95
CA ASP A 33 -6.47 4.83 13.78
C ASP A 33 -6.47 6.37 13.67
N THR A 34 -7.61 6.99 13.39
CA THR A 34 -7.75 8.44 13.29
C THR A 34 -8.16 9.00 14.65
N ASN A 35 -7.53 10.08 15.08
CA ASN A 35 -7.96 10.74 16.31
C ASN A 35 -9.28 11.48 16.07
N THR A 36 -10.40 10.78 16.27
CA THR A 36 -11.75 11.30 16.05
C THR A 36 -12.19 12.36 17.06
N PHE A 37 -11.42 12.56 18.14
CA PHE A 37 -11.67 13.64 19.10
C PHE A 37 -11.14 15.01 18.65
N ILE A 38 -10.42 15.07 17.53
CA ILE A 38 -9.87 16.30 16.96
C ILE A 38 -10.39 16.48 15.54
N ASP A 39 -11.30 17.45 15.36
CA ASP A 39 -11.92 17.75 14.07
C ASP A 39 -10.91 17.96 12.93
N SER A 40 -9.79 18.65 13.21
CA SER A 40 -8.78 18.91 12.17
C SER A 40 -8.10 17.63 11.66
N GLU A 41 -7.90 16.62 12.52
CA GLU A 41 -7.36 15.32 12.12
C GLU A 41 -8.40 14.50 11.35
N VAL A 42 -9.67 14.57 11.76
CA VAL A 42 -10.79 13.97 11.01
C VAL A 42 -10.90 14.57 9.61
N GLN A 43 -10.93 15.90 9.50
CA GLN A 43 -11.01 16.60 8.22
C GLN A 43 -9.80 16.32 7.32
N LYS A 44 -8.59 16.25 7.90
CA LYS A 44 -7.39 15.84 7.17
C LYS A 44 -7.53 14.41 6.62
N LYS A 45 -8.04 13.48 7.42
CA LYS A 45 -8.24 12.09 6.97
C LYS A 45 -9.31 12.00 5.89
N ILE A 46 -10.41 12.73 6.02
CA ILE A 46 -11.47 12.81 5.01
C ILE A 46 -10.90 13.34 3.68
N LYS A 47 -10.11 14.41 3.73
CA LYS A 47 -9.45 14.95 2.54
C LYS A 47 -8.52 13.93 1.86
N GLU A 48 -7.74 13.18 2.63
CA GLU A 48 -6.91 12.09 2.09
C GLU A 48 -7.77 11.01 1.39
N ILE A 49 -8.95 10.69 1.94
CA ILE A 49 -9.89 9.72 1.36
C ILE A 49 -10.51 10.29 0.07
N ASP A 50 -10.89 11.56 0.04
CA ASP A 50 -11.44 12.23 -1.14
C ASP A 50 -10.42 12.26 -2.28
N GLU A 51 -9.16 12.61 -2.00
CA GLU A 51 -8.07 12.57 -2.99
C GLU A 51 -7.87 11.16 -3.56
N GLU A 52 -7.97 10.11 -2.73
CA GLU A 52 -7.90 8.71 -3.17
C GLU A 52 -9.13 8.32 -4.02
N GLU A 53 -10.33 8.83 -3.71
CA GLU A 53 -11.57 8.58 -4.46
C GLU A 53 -11.56 9.26 -5.84
N ASP A 54 -11.18 10.53 -5.91
CA ASP A 54 -11.11 11.31 -7.15
C ASP A 54 -10.08 10.73 -8.11
N LEU A 55 -8.94 10.25 -7.58
CA LEU A 55 -7.93 9.55 -8.37
C LEU A 55 -8.51 8.27 -8.99
N LEU A 56 -9.22 7.46 -8.22
CA LEU A 56 -9.83 6.22 -8.71
C LEU A 56 -10.92 6.49 -9.76
N LYS A 57 -11.79 7.49 -9.53
CA LYS A 57 -12.81 7.90 -10.52
C LYS A 57 -12.16 8.38 -11.82
N SER A 58 -11.13 9.22 -11.72
CA SER A 58 -10.37 9.68 -12.89
C SER A 58 -9.73 8.54 -13.67
N GLN A 59 -9.27 7.48 -12.99
CA GLN A 59 -8.71 6.29 -13.65
C GLN A 59 -9.78 5.49 -14.39
N ILE A 60 -10.96 5.32 -13.77
CA ILE A 60 -12.11 4.65 -14.37
C ILE A 60 -12.55 5.39 -15.64
N GLU A 61 -12.64 6.71 -15.60
CA GLU A 61 -13.02 7.53 -16.75
C GLU A 61 -11.99 7.48 -17.87
N ARG A 62 -10.69 7.50 -17.55
CA ARG A 62 -9.61 7.49 -18.54
C ARG A 62 -9.43 6.13 -19.21
N ASN A 63 -9.47 5.05 -18.43
CA ASN A 63 -9.22 3.70 -18.92
C ASN A 63 -9.87 2.64 -18.03
N TYR A 64 -11.17 2.44 -18.24
CA TYR A 64 -11.95 1.46 -17.50
C TYR A 64 -11.42 0.03 -17.63
N GLU A 65 -11.03 -0.41 -18.82
CA GLU A 65 -10.51 -1.77 -19.05
C GLU A 65 -9.22 -2.04 -18.25
N GLN A 66 -8.33 -1.05 -18.18
CA GLN A 66 -7.10 -1.18 -17.40
C GLN A 66 -7.37 -1.26 -15.88
N VAL A 67 -8.38 -0.54 -15.38
CA VAL A 67 -8.82 -0.69 -13.99
C VAL A 67 -9.38 -2.09 -13.78
N LEU A 68 -10.18 -2.60 -14.72
CA LEU A 68 -10.75 -3.94 -14.66
C LEU A 68 -9.66 -5.02 -14.66
N GLU A 69 -8.64 -4.94 -15.51
CA GLU A 69 -7.50 -5.89 -15.52
C GLU A 69 -6.77 -5.96 -14.17
N HIS A 70 -6.68 -4.85 -13.44
CA HIS A 70 -6.09 -4.85 -12.11
C HIS A 70 -7.00 -5.56 -11.09
N ILE A 71 -8.31 -5.30 -11.15
CA ILE A 71 -9.28 -5.99 -10.31
C ILE A 71 -9.33 -7.49 -10.64
N GLU A 72 -9.15 -7.88 -11.90
CA GLU A 72 -9.05 -9.29 -12.31
C GLU A 72 -7.89 -9.99 -11.62
N LYS A 73 -6.71 -9.37 -11.60
CA LYS A 73 -5.53 -9.93 -10.92
C LYS A 73 -5.78 -10.09 -9.43
N GLU A 74 -6.49 -9.15 -8.81
CA GLU A 74 -6.90 -9.26 -7.41
C GLU A 74 -7.84 -10.46 -7.19
N VAL A 75 -8.89 -10.57 -8.00
CA VAL A 75 -9.86 -11.68 -7.94
C VAL A 75 -9.17 -13.02 -8.19
N GLN A 76 -8.32 -13.13 -9.21
CA GLN A 76 -7.51 -14.32 -9.50
C GLN A 76 -6.62 -14.70 -8.32
N GLY A 77 -5.99 -13.71 -7.67
CA GLY A 77 -5.18 -13.92 -6.47
C GLY A 77 -6.00 -14.53 -5.32
N VAL A 78 -7.23 -14.04 -5.10
CA VAL A 78 -8.15 -14.60 -4.09
C VAL A 78 -8.55 -16.04 -4.45
N LEU A 79 -8.93 -16.27 -5.71
CA LEU A 79 -9.36 -17.59 -6.17
C LEU A 79 -8.24 -18.62 -6.09
N LYS A 80 -7.02 -18.25 -6.50
CA LYS A 80 -5.83 -19.11 -6.40
C LYS A 80 -5.54 -19.54 -4.96
N ARG A 81 -5.69 -18.63 -3.99
CA ARG A 81 -5.50 -18.94 -2.56
C ARG A 81 -6.54 -19.91 -2.00
N LYS A 82 -7.75 -19.90 -2.56
CA LYS A 82 -8.82 -20.83 -2.21
C LYS A 82 -8.83 -22.10 -3.07
N GLU A 83 -7.81 -22.28 -3.92
CA GLU A 83 -7.73 -23.40 -4.88
C GLU A 83 -8.95 -23.49 -5.82
N LEU A 84 -9.56 -22.34 -6.13
CA LEU A 84 -10.73 -22.21 -6.99
C LEU A 84 -10.33 -21.80 -8.40
N SER A 85 -11.08 -22.29 -9.39
CA SER A 85 -10.92 -21.91 -10.80
C SER A 85 -12.26 -21.48 -11.39
N ILE A 86 -12.22 -20.39 -12.14
CA ILE A 86 -13.36 -19.83 -12.87
C ILE A 86 -12.90 -19.44 -14.27
N ASP A 87 -13.80 -19.55 -15.25
CA ASP A 87 -13.51 -19.06 -16.61
C ASP A 87 -13.60 -17.53 -16.63
N GLU A 88 -12.51 -16.86 -16.99
CA GLU A 88 -12.41 -15.39 -17.05
C GLU A 88 -13.40 -14.76 -18.04
N LYS A 89 -13.82 -15.52 -19.06
CA LYS A 89 -14.80 -15.04 -20.04
C LYS A 89 -16.24 -15.20 -19.55
N SER A 90 -16.45 -15.94 -18.47
CA SER A 90 -17.77 -16.22 -17.91
C SER A 90 -18.44 -14.96 -17.38
N LEU A 91 -19.77 -14.98 -17.37
CA LEU A 91 -20.55 -13.86 -16.86
C LEU A 91 -20.30 -13.69 -15.35
N GLU A 92 -20.17 -14.80 -14.64
CA GLU A 92 -19.96 -14.86 -13.20
C GLU A 92 -18.62 -14.23 -12.79
N PHE A 93 -17.54 -14.48 -13.52
CA PHE A 93 -16.26 -13.82 -13.27
C PHE A 93 -16.34 -12.30 -13.52
N LYS A 94 -16.96 -11.90 -14.63
CA LYS A 94 -17.15 -10.47 -14.97
C LYS A 94 -18.00 -9.75 -13.92
N GLN A 95 -19.01 -10.42 -13.39
CA GLN A 95 -19.84 -9.90 -12.29
C GLN A 95 -19.03 -9.77 -11.00
N LEU A 96 -18.29 -10.80 -10.60
CA LEU A 96 -17.43 -10.77 -9.40
C LEU A 96 -16.39 -9.65 -9.47
N ARG A 97 -15.73 -9.51 -10.63
CA ARG A 97 -14.80 -8.41 -10.94
C ARG A 97 -15.47 -7.04 -10.77
N LYS A 98 -16.67 -6.85 -11.34
CA LYS A 98 -17.41 -5.60 -11.21
C LYS A 98 -17.77 -5.32 -9.74
N GLN A 99 -18.21 -6.33 -8.99
CA GLN A 99 -18.55 -6.20 -7.57
C GLN A 99 -17.34 -5.82 -6.71
N PHE A 100 -16.14 -6.35 -7.01
CA PHE A 100 -14.90 -5.94 -6.34
C PHE A 100 -14.57 -4.47 -6.57
N LEU A 101 -14.74 -3.97 -7.81
CA LEU A 101 -14.56 -2.56 -8.13
C LEU A 101 -15.59 -1.68 -7.40
N GLU A 102 -16.86 -2.10 -7.40
CA GLU A 102 -17.92 -1.40 -6.65
C GLU A 102 -17.60 -1.33 -5.16
N LEU A 103 -17.13 -2.43 -4.55
CA LEU A 103 -16.69 -2.44 -3.16
C LEU A 103 -15.54 -1.46 -2.91
N ARG A 104 -14.58 -1.38 -3.84
CA ARG A 104 -13.44 -0.44 -3.73
C ARG A 104 -13.91 1.02 -3.74
N LEU A 105 -14.90 1.36 -4.55
CA LEU A 105 -15.50 2.70 -4.61
C LEU A 105 -16.30 3.02 -3.34
N ILE A 106 -17.22 2.12 -2.96
CA ILE A 106 -18.13 2.33 -1.84
C ILE A 106 -17.36 2.37 -0.51
N ARG A 107 -16.25 1.64 -0.39
CA ARG A 107 -15.37 1.66 0.80
C ARG A 107 -15.01 3.09 1.22
N ASN A 108 -14.73 3.99 0.27
CA ASN A 108 -14.35 5.37 0.60
C ASN A 108 -15.54 6.17 1.13
N THR A 109 -16.74 5.91 0.62
CA THR A 109 -18.00 6.45 1.18
C THR A 109 -18.15 6.01 2.64
N TRP A 110 -18.00 4.71 2.93
CA TRP A 110 -18.13 4.19 4.30
C TRP A 110 -17.11 4.78 5.27
N LYS A 111 -15.84 4.92 4.85
CA LYS A 111 -14.83 5.56 5.71
C LYS A 111 -15.25 6.98 6.10
N LYS A 112 -15.81 7.74 5.17
CA LYS A 112 -16.32 9.10 5.44
C LYS A 112 -17.56 9.08 6.30
N GLU A 113 -18.51 8.18 6.03
CA GLU A 113 -19.73 8.02 6.85
C GLU A 113 -19.41 7.62 8.28
N LEU A 114 -18.39 6.77 8.51
CA LEU A 114 -17.98 6.35 9.84
C LEU A 114 -17.10 7.37 10.57
N LEU A 115 -16.36 8.21 9.84
CA LEU A 115 -15.55 9.30 10.41
C LEU A 115 -16.39 10.53 10.75
N ASN A 116 -17.42 10.81 9.95
CA ASN A 116 -18.41 11.81 10.27
C ASN A 116 -19.42 11.22 11.25
N GLU A 117 -19.98 12.02 12.15
CA GLU A 117 -21.04 11.60 13.08
C GLU A 117 -22.39 11.37 12.36
N SER A 118 -22.38 10.70 11.20
CA SER A 118 -23.56 10.46 10.34
C SER A 118 -24.60 9.56 11.00
N GLY A 119 -24.29 8.95 12.14
CA GLY A 119 -25.15 8.03 12.88
C GLY A 119 -25.21 6.62 12.29
N LYS A 120 -24.64 6.38 11.10
CA LYS A 120 -24.52 5.04 10.52
C LYS A 120 -23.45 4.24 11.24
N ASN A 121 -23.82 3.09 11.78
CA ASN A 121 -22.88 2.14 12.34
C ASN A 121 -22.42 1.13 11.27
N ILE A 122 -21.41 0.33 11.59
CA ILE A 122 -20.85 -0.64 10.65
C ILE A 122 -21.83 -1.77 10.28
N GLU A 123 -22.77 -2.09 11.16
CA GLU A 123 -23.79 -3.12 10.94
C GLU A 123 -24.85 -2.64 9.94
N ASP A 124 -25.19 -1.36 9.96
CA ASP A 124 -26.09 -0.75 8.97
C ASP A 124 -25.45 -0.83 7.58
N ILE A 125 -24.17 -0.47 7.50
CA ILE A 125 -23.38 -0.55 6.26
C ILE A 125 -23.29 -2.00 5.77
N ARG A 126 -23.08 -2.95 6.69
CA ARG A 126 -23.03 -4.39 6.39
C ARG A 126 -24.36 -4.90 5.81
N LYS A 127 -25.49 -4.50 6.41
CA LYS A 127 -26.82 -4.86 5.90
C LYS A 127 -27.09 -4.28 4.52
N GLU A 128 -26.78 -2.99 4.31
CA GLU A 128 -26.94 -2.32 3.01
C GLU A 128 -26.19 -3.06 1.90
N ILE A 129 -24.96 -3.50 2.16
CA ILE A 129 -24.14 -4.14 1.14
C ILE A 129 -24.50 -5.61 0.90
N PHE A 130 -24.88 -6.35 1.94
CA PHE A 130 -25.38 -7.72 1.80
C PHE A 130 -26.66 -7.73 0.99
N GLN A 131 -27.56 -6.76 1.23
CA GLN A 131 -28.76 -6.56 0.43
C GLN A 131 -28.41 -6.19 -1.02
N LYS A 132 -27.51 -5.22 -1.24
CA LYS A 132 -27.10 -4.78 -2.57
C LYS A 132 -26.54 -5.91 -3.44
N PHE A 133 -25.76 -6.82 -2.85
CA PHE A 133 -25.15 -7.93 -3.58
C PHE A 133 -25.92 -9.25 -3.48
N SER A 134 -27.09 -9.26 -2.85
CA SER A 134 -27.90 -10.48 -2.66
C SER A 134 -27.10 -11.61 -1.99
N ILE A 135 -26.24 -11.26 -1.03
CA ILE A 135 -25.45 -12.22 -0.25
C ILE A 135 -26.38 -12.76 0.85
N LYS A 136 -26.56 -14.08 0.93
CA LYS A 136 -27.34 -14.70 2.00
C LYS A 136 -26.71 -14.36 3.34
N ASP A 137 -27.43 -13.72 4.25
CA ASP A 137 -26.90 -13.45 5.58
C ASP A 137 -26.98 -14.75 6.40
N GLU A 138 -25.90 -15.53 6.43
CA GLU A 138 -25.78 -16.61 7.40
C GLU A 138 -25.21 -15.99 8.67
N PRO A 139 -25.88 -16.14 9.82
CA PRO A 139 -25.39 -15.57 11.07
C PRO A 139 -24.15 -16.32 11.52
N GLN A 140 -22.98 -15.89 11.05
CA GLN A 140 -21.78 -16.03 11.87
C GLN A 140 -21.93 -15.01 13.00
N SER A 141 -22.19 -15.50 14.21
CA SER A 141 -22.24 -14.67 15.40
C SER A 141 -20.96 -13.85 15.48
N ILE A 142 -21.07 -12.55 15.24
CA ILE A 142 -20.17 -11.58 15.83
C ILE A 142 -20.40 -11.79 17.34
N GLN A 143 -19.50 -12.49 18.01
CA GLN A 143 -19.57 -12.61 19.47
C GLN A 143 -19.55 -11.18 20.01
N GLU A 144 -20.66 -10.82 20.64
CA GLU A 144 -20.85 -9.56 21.33
C GLU A 144 -19.68 -9.34 22.30
N ILE A 145 -18.83 -8.36 22.00
CA ILE A 145 -17.91 -7.80 23.00
C ILE A 145 -18.78 -6.89 23.88
N GLN A 146 -19.44 -7.49 24.86
CA GLN A 146 -20.10 -6.74 25.93
C GLN A 146 -19.02 -6.10 26.82
N THR A 147 -19.26 -4.83 27.09
CA THR A 147 -18.47 -3.87 27.86
C THR A 147 -18.27 -4.21 29.34
N SER A 148 -17.03 -4.02 29.82
CA SER A 148 -16.55 -3.58 31.16
C SER A 148 -15.59 -4.56 31.89
N PRO A 149 -14.71 -4.11 32.81
CA PRO A 149 -13.49 -3.35 32.55
C PRO A 149 -12.23 -4.05 33.12
N THR A 150 -11.05 -3.68 32.59
CA THR A 150 -9.70 -3.80 33.19
C THR A 150 -9.29 -5.15 33.78
N ILE A 151 -8.39 -5.86 33.11
CA ILE A 151 -7.07 -6.27 33.65
C ILE A 151 -6.15 -6.59 32.46
N LYS A 152 -4.91 -6.10 32.59
CA LYS A 152 -3.78 -6.31 31.68
C LYS A 152 -3.51 -7.80 31.53
N GLU A 153 -3.69 -8.35 30.33
CA GLU A 153 -2.93 -9.54 29.92
C GLU A 153 -2.90 -9.69 28.39
N THR A 154 -1.70 -9.47 27.87
CA THR A 154 -1.08 -10.07 26.69
C THR A 154 -2.03 -10.78 25.71
N VAL A 155 -2.47 -10.04 24.69
CA VAL A 155 -3.15 -10.61 23.51
C VAL A 155 -2.18 -11.57 22.81
N LYS A 156 -2.30 -12.86 23.13
CA LYS A 156 -1.95 -13.95 22.23
C LYS A 156 -2.86 -13.81 21.00
N THR A 157 -2.31 -13.12 20.00
CA THR A 157 -2.87 -13.02 18.66
C THR A 157 -3.03 -14.42 18.11
N THR A 158 -4.25 -14.78 17.73
CA THR A 158 -4.56 -15.96 16.93
C THR A 158 -3.70 -15.90 15.68
N SER A 159 -2.74 -16.81 15.59
CA SER A 159 -1.77 -16.91 14.52
C SER A 159 -2.47 -17.34 13.24
N VAL A 160 -2.91 -16.37 12.43
CA VAL A 160 -2.97 -16.57 10.98
C VAL A 160 -1.53 -16.91 10.58
N GLU A 161 -1.33 -18.08 9.98
CA GLU A 161 0.00 -18.53 9.54
C GLU A 161 0.64 -17.44 8.69
N LYS A 162 1.68 -16.79 9.22
CA LYS A 162 2.45 -15.73 8.54
C LYS A 162 3.21 -16.24 7.31
N ASP A 163 3.09 -17.52 6.98
CA ASP A 163 3.82 -18.19 5.92
C ASP A 163 3.07 -18.18 4.57
N GLY A 164 1.77 -17.85 4.55
CA GLY A 164 0.96 -17.83 3.32
C GLY A 164 0.89 -16.51 2.55
N SER A 165 1.57 -15.45 3.03
CA SER A 165 1.51 -14.13 2.37
C SER A 165 2.41 -14.06 1.12
N PRO A 166 2.06 -13.27 0.09
CA PRO A 166 2.94 -13.06 -1.06
C PRO A 166 4.33 -12.50 -0.68
N LYS A 167 5.34 -12.73 -1.54
CA LYS A 167 6.68 -12.18 -1.34
C LYS A 167 6.75 -10.70 -1.71
N PHE A 168 7.72 -9.99 -1.14
CA PHE A 168 7.98 -8.59 -1.49
C PHE A 168 8.17 -8.37 -2.99
N SER A 169 8.88 -9.25 -3.68
CA SER A 169 9.11 -9.16 -5.13
C SER A 169 7.80 -9.13 -5.93
N GLU A 170 6.85 -10.00 -5.57
CA GLU A 170 5.56 -10.14 -6.25
C GLU A 170 4.70 -8.88 -6.08
N VAL A 171 4.54 -8.42 -4.83
CA VAL A 171 3.70 -7.26 -4.52
C VAL A 171 4.34 -5.93 -4.92
N LYS A 172 5.68 -5.87 -4.98
CA LYS A 172 6.41 -4.73 -5.54
C LYS A 172 6.07 -4.56 -7.01
N ASP A 173 6.08 -5.63 -7.80
CA ASP A 173 5.75 -5.54 -9.23
C ASP A 173 4.29 -5.11 -9.45
N GLU A 174 3.36 -5.57 -8.60
CA GLU A 174 1.98 -5.09 -8.61
C GLU A 174 1.87 -3.59 -8.31
N PHE A 175 2.51 -3.13 -7.24
CA PHE A 175 2.54 -1.73 -6.86
C PHE A 175 3.16 -0.82 -7.93
N ILE A 176 4.26 -1.24 -8.55
CA ILE A 176 4.92 -0.47 -9.62
C ILE A 176 4.02 -0.38 -10.85
N ARG A 177 3.34 -1.47 -11.23
CA ARG A 177 2.33 -1.44 -12.29
C ARG A 177 1.21 -0.47 -11.95
N GLU A 178 0.56 -0.62 -10.80
CA GLU A 178 -0.56 0.24 -10.38
C GLU A 178 -0.16 1.71 -10.38
N ARG A 179 1.06 2.07 -9.94
CA ARG A 179 1.54 3.45 -10.02
C ARG A 179 1.63 3.99 -11.44
N LEU A 180 2.15 3.22 -12.39
CA LEU A 180 2.24 3.66 -13.79
C LEU A 180 0.85 3.88 -14.40
N LEU A 181 -0.08 2.97 -14.12
CA LEU A 181 -1.49 3.09 -14.56
C LEU A 181 -2.17 4.29 -13.89
N SER A 182 -1.81 4.56 -12.64
CA SER A 182 -2.30 5.72 -11.89
C SER A 182 -1.78 7.07 -12.39
N GLY A 183 -1.03 7.10 -13.50
CA GLY A 183 -0.51 8.33 -14.10
C GLY A 183 0.70 8.92 -13.36
N PHE A 184 1.31 8.19 -12.41
CA PHE A 184 2.57 8.63 -11.82
C PHE A 184 3.69 8.55 -12.85
N SER A 185 4.57 9.56 -12.85
CA SER A 185 5.62 9.65 -13.88
C SER A 185 6.55 8.42 -13.89
N PRO A 186 6.96 7.93 -15.07
CA PRO A 186 7.85 6.77 -15.18
C PRO A 186 9.14 6.93 -14.39
N LYS A 187 9.69 8.15 -14.35
CA LYS A 187 10.89 8.49 -13.58
C LYS A 187 10.67 8.32 -12.07
N SER A 188 9.60 8.89 -11.52
CA SER A 188 9.29 8.78 -10.08
C SER A 188 9.04 7.32 -9.69
N THR A 189 8.31 6.59 -10.51
CA THR A 189 8.02 5.18 -10.29
C THR A 189 9.26 4.30 -10.39
N SER A 190 10.17 4.56 -11.34
CA SER A 190 11.47 3.88 -11.44
C SER A 190 12.36 4.15 -10.23
N GLU A 191 12.39 5.40 -9.74
CA GLU A 191 13.12 5.77 -8.52
C GLU A 191 12.60 5.03 -7.27
N ILE A 192 11.28 4.85 -7.16
CA ILE A 192 10.69 4.04 -6.08
C ILE A 192 11.04 2.58 -6.27
N ASN A 193 10.89 2.02 -7.48
CA ASN A 193 11.22 0.63 -7.78
C ASN A 193 12.66 0.28 -7.39
N SER A 194 13.62 1.13 -7.76
CA SER A 194 15.03 0.96 -7.34
C SER A 194 15.18 0.97 -5.81
N THR A 195 14.43 1.81 -5.10
CA THR A 195 14.49 1.84 -3.63
C THR A 195 13.85 0.59 -3.01
N LEU A 196 12.83 0.01 -3.64
CA LEU A 196 12.22 -1.24 -3.19
C LEU A 196 13.09 -2.46 -3.49
N GLN A 197 13.88 -2.43 -4.56
CA GLN A 197 14.92 -3.44 -4.80
C GLN A 197 15.96 -3.40 -3.67
N ASP A 198 16.42 -2.19 -3.26
CA ASP A 198 17.32 -2.04 -2.11
C ASP A 198 16.70 -2.61 -0.84
N LEU A 199 15.41 -2.36 -0.59
CA LEU A 199 14.70 -2.92 0.55
C LEU A 199 14.78 -4.44 0.54
N ILE A 200 14.40 -5.08 -0.57
CA ILE A 200 14.38 -6.55 -0.73
C ILE A 200 15.78 -7.13 -0.55
N GLU A 201 16.81 -6.47 -1.07
CA GLU A 201 18.19 -6.91 -0.90
C GLU A 201 18.65 -6.83 0.57
N ILE A 202 18.20 -5.81 1.31
CA ILE A 202 18.56 -5.60 2.72
C ILE A 202 17.80 -6.56 3.65
N VAL A 203 16.47 -6.66 3.50
CA VAL A 203 15.61 -7.38 4.45
C VAL A 203 15.24 -8.80 3.98
N GLY A 204 15.63 -9.16 2.77
CA GLY A 204 15.31 -10.41 2.09
C GLY A 204 13.98 -10.38 1.36
N ASP A 205 13.85 -11.21 0.31
CA ASP A 205 12.59 -11.43 -0.41
C ASP A 205 11.67 -12.41 0.35
N LYS A 206 11.31 -11.99 1.55
CA LYS A 206 10.44 -12.75 2.45
C LYS A 206 8.96 -12.46 2.21
N PRO A 207 8.06 -13.36 2.67
CA PRO A 207 6.63 -13.08 2.73
C PRO A 207 6.34 -11.77 3.45
N ILE A 208 5.44 -10.95 2.90
CA ILE A 208 5.12 -9.63 3.48
C ILE A 208 4.54 -9.71 4.90
N GLY A 209 3.89 -10.81 5.28
CA GLY A 209 3.38 -11.06 6.63
C GLY A 209 4.49 -11.29 7.67
N GLN A 210 5.73 -11.48 7.24
CA GLN A 210 6.89 -11.66 8.11
C GLN A 210 7.70 -10.36 8.31
N VAL A 211 7.27 -9.25 7.70
CA VAL A 211 7.92 -7.96 7.93
C VAL A 211 7.53 -7.37 9.27
N SER A 212 8.45 -6.62 9.86
CA SER A 212 8.30 -6.03 11.19
C SER A 212 9.02 -4.69 11.30
N MET A 213 8.83 -4.01 12.42
CA MET A 213 9.58 -2.80 12.78
C MET A 213 11.10 -3.02 12.87
N LYS A 214 11.59 -4.27 13.03
CA LYS A 214 13.03 -4.57 12.99
C LYS A 214 13.58 -4.34 11.59
N ASP A 215 12.81 -4.68 10.56
CA ASP A 215 13.21 -4.56 9.16
C ASP A 215 13.29 -3.10 8.73
N SER A 216 12.38 -2.25 9.20
CA SER A 216 12.44 -0.81 8.91
C SER A 216 13.64 -0.15 9.58
N ARG A 217 14.01 -0.57 10.79
CA ARG A 217 15.25 -0.15 11.47
C ARG A 217 16.50 -0.62 10.72
N GLU A 218 16.52 -1.87 10.27
CA GLU A 218 17.66 -2.41 9.51
C GLU A 218 17.82 -1.71 8.17
N PHE A 219 16.72 -1.50 7.45
CA PHE A 219 16.73 -0.70 6.22
C PHE A 219 17.35 0.68 6.48
N LYS A 220 16.88 1.42 7.49
CA LYS A 220 17.44 2.74 7.86
C LYS A 220 18.94 2.66 8.17
N ASN A 221 19.35 1.64 8.92
CA ASN A 221 20.74 1.43 9.33
C ASN A 221 21.66 1.12 8.13
N VAL A 222 21.20 0.33 7.17
CA VAL A 222 21.99 0.01 5.98
C VAL A 222 22.08 1.19 5.03
N ILE A 223 20.95 1.83 4.70
CA ILE A 223 20.97 2.95 3.75
C ILE A 223 21.78 4.14 4.26
N SER A 224 21.90 4.34 5.57
CA SER A 224 22.71 5.44 6.13
C SER A 224 24.20 5.25 5.86
N ARG A 225 24.66 3.99 5.76
CA ARG A 225 26.06 3.61 5.51
C ARG A 225 26.40 3.50 4.03
N LEU A 226 25.40 3.35 3.15
CA LEU A 226 25.62 3.20 1.73
C LEU A 226 26.15 4.49 1.06
N PRO A 227 26.99 4.38 0.02
CA PRO A 227 27.44 5.55 -0.72
C PRO A 227 26.35 6.11 -1.64
N LYS A 228 26.38 7.44 -1.83
CA LYS A 228 25.54 8.11 -2.83
C LYS A 228 25.92 7.65 -4.25
N HIS A 229 24.94 7.59 -5.16
CA HIS A 229 25.15 7.26 -6.58
C HIS A 229 25.89 5.93 -6.84
N ARG A 230 25.73 4.93 -5.97
CA ARG A 230 26.48 3.67 -6.04
C ARG A 230 26.36 2.93 -7.38
N THR A 231 25.20 3.00 -8.03
CA THR A 231 24.99 2.39 -9.36
C THR A 231 25.76 3.09 -10.49
N GLN A 232 26.07 4.38 -10.32
CA GLN A 232 26.77 5.19 -11.34
C GLN A 232 28.28 5.18 -11.12
N THR A 233 28.72 5.15 -9.87
CA THR A 233 30.14 5.17 -9.50
C THR A 233 30.83 3.86 -9.92
N PRO A 234 31.88 3.89 -10.76
CA PRO A 234 32.57 2.68 -11.22
C PRO A 234 33.02 1.76 -10.09
N ARG A 235 33.47 2.33 -8.96
CA ARG A 235 33.90 1.62 -7.76
C ARG A 235 32.87 0.65 -7.18
N TYR A 236 31.58 0.95 -7.32
CA TYR A 236 30.49 0.19 -6.69
C TYR A 236 29.59 -0.49 -7.72
N ARG A 237 29.87 -0.32 -9.01
CA ARG A 237 29.00 -0.78 -10.09
C ARG A 237 28.98 -2.30 -10.14
N GLY A 238 27.78 -2.89 -10.12
CA GLY A 238 27.59 -4.34 -10.17
C GLY A 238 27.79 -5.06 -8.83
N LEU A 239 28.19 -4.35 -7.78
CA LEU A 239 28.31 -4.91 -6.43
C LEU A 239 26.96 -4.86 -5.70
N THR A 240 26.71 -5.89 -4.91
CA THR A 240 25.61 -5.94 -3.94
C THR A 240 25.84 -4.96 -2.78
N ILE A 241 24.78 -4.58 -2.09
CA ILE A 241 24.80 -3.79 -0.86
C ILE A 241 25.76 -4.41 0.17
N ASN A 242 25.71 -5.73 0.35
CA ASN A 242 26.58 -6.43 1.30
C ASN A 242 28.07 -6.38 0.89
N GLU A 243 28.38 -6.49 -0.40
CA GLU A 243 29.75 -6.34 -0.90
C GLU A 243 30.23 -4.90 -0.75
N ILE A 244 29.38 -3.92 -1.08
CA ILE A 244 29.71 -2.50 -0.92
C ILE A 244 30.07 -2.21 0.53
N LEU A 245 29.26 -2.66 1.49
CA LEU A 245 29.48 -2.43 2.92
C LEU A 245 30.78 -3.05 3.48
N LYS A 246 31.41 -3.98 2.77
CA LYS A 246 32.71 -4.58 3.14
C LYS A 246 33.91 -3.79 2.61
N LEU A 247 33.70 -2.78 1.75
CA LEU A 247 34.78 -1.96 1.21
C LEU A 247 35.27 -0.93 2.24
N ASP A 248 36.55 -0.59 2.18
CA ASP A 248 37.11 0.46 3.04
C ASP A 248 36.74 1.88 2.57
N GLY A 249 36.64 2.83 3.49
CA GLY A 249 36.47 4.25 3.15
C GLY A 249 35.13 4.60 2.48
N ILE A 250 34.07 3.85 2.76
CA ILE A 250 32.71 4.19 2.32
C ILE A 250 32.25 5.42 3.09
N LYS A 251 31.70 6.40 2.36
CA LYS A 251 31.03 7.56 2.96
C LYS A 251 29.53 7.37 2.85
N GLY A 252 28.86 7.38 4.00
CA GLY A 252 27.40 7.29 4.10
C GLY A 252 26.66 8.48 3.48
N GLN A 253 25.33 8.43 3.53
CA GLN A 253 24.47 9.42 2.87
C GLN A 253 24.09 10.55 3.82
N GLU A 254 23.80 11.72 3.26
CA GLU A 254 23.23 12.83 4.04
C GLU A 254 21.81 12.51 4.53
N PRO A 255 21.38 13.00 5.71
CA PRO A 255 20.04 12.79 6.25
C PRO A 255 18.91 13.07 5.27
N LYS A 256 19.06 14.13 4.45
CA LYS A 256 18.08 14.50 3.41
C LYS A 256 17.84 13.36 2.41
N ASN A 257 18.91 12.68 1.98
CA ASN A 257 18.76 11.58 1.03
C ASN A 257 18.24 10.31 1.71
N ILE A 258 18.67 10.04 2.94
CA ILE A 258 18.14 8.93 3.76
C ILE A 258 16.62 9.06 3.90
N ASN A 259 16.14 10.24 4.30
CA ASN A 259 14.70 10.50 4.45
C ASN A 259 13.94 10.38 3.12
N LYS A 260 14.56 10.74 1.99
CA LYS A 260 13.97 10.52 0.66
C LYS A 260 13.77 9.03 0.38
N LEU A 261 14.74 8.18 0.69
CA LEU A 261 14.64 6.73 0.50
C LEU A 261 13.60 6.11 1.45
N ILE A 262 13.62 6.49 2.73
CA ILE A 262 12.60 6.06 3.71
C ILE A 262 11.21 6.43 3.25
N TYR A 263 11.02 7.66 2.75
CA TYR A 263 9.72 8.11 2.26
C TYR A 263 9.20 7.27 1.09
N ARG A 264 10.07 6.89 0.14
CA ARG A 264 9.67 6.01 -0.98
C ARG A 264 9.19 4.65 -0.49
N VAL A 265 9.89 4.06 0.50
CA VAL A 265 9.45 2.80 1.11
C VAL A 265 8.16 3.00 1.90
N ARG A 266 7.99 4.12 2.61
CA ARG A 266 6.75 4.46 3.32
C ARG A 266 5.53 4.50 2.40
N ILE A 267 5.67 5.03 1.18
CA ILE A 267 4.57 5.02 0.19
C ILE A 267 4.17 3.58 -0.12
N PHE A 268 5.14 2.70 -0.34
CA PHE A 268 4.87 1.29 -0.60
C PHE A 268 4.22 0.58 0.58
N PHE A 269 4.66 0.84 1.82
CA PHE A 269 4.01 0.25 3.01
C PHE A 269 2.63 0.86 3.30
N LYS A 270 2.37 2.11 2.93
CA LYS A 270 1.00 2.67 2.92
C LYS A 270 0.12 1.85 1.96
N TRP A 271 0.64 1.54 0.78
CA TRP A 271 -0.07 0.72 -0.20
C TRP A 271 -0.25 -0.74 0.27
N LEU A 272 0.77 -1.37 0.88
CA LEU A 272 0.64 -2.70 1.47
C LEU A 272 -0.41 -2.74 2.57
N ARG A 273 -0.42 -1.76 3.48
CA ARG A 273 -1.46 -1.65 4.50
C ARG A 273 -2.86 -1.49 3.92
N ASN A 274 -2.98 -0.84 2.76
CA ASN A 274 -4.27 -0.58 2.13
C ASN A 274 -4.79 -1.79 1.31
N ASN A 275 -3.92 -2.65 0.79
CA ASN A 275 -4.27 -3.76 -0.12
C ASN A 275 -4.03 -5.16 0.48
N TYR A 276 -3.17 -5.28 1.48
CA TYR A 276 -2.72 -6.52 2.11
C TYR A 276 -2.77 -6.42 3.65
N ARG A 277 -3.81 -5.78 4.20
CA ARG A 277 -3.90 -5.46 5.62
C ARG A 277 -3.90 -6.70 6.53
N GLU A 278 -4.40 -7.83 6.03
CA GLU A 278 -4.39 -9.12 6.72
C GLU A 278 -2.97 -9.62 7.04
N TYR A 279 -1.97 -9.16 6.28
CA TYR A 279 -0.57 -9.51 6.47
C TYR A 279 0.25 -8.34 7.01
N VAL A 280 -0.08 -7.12 6.59
CA VAL A 280 0.60 -5.87 6.94
C VAL A 280 -0.42 -4.91 7.56
N PRO A 281 -0.74 -5.07 8.87
CA PRO A 281 -1.82 -4.31 9.51
C PRO A 281 -1.51 -2.81 9.67
N GLU A 282 -0.22 -2.46 9.68
CA GLU A 282 0.29 -1.11 9.90
C GLU A 282 1.44 -0.77 8.94
N ASN A 283 1.79 0.52 8.85
CA ASN A 283 2.93 0.97 8.07
C ASN A 283 4.19 1.00 8.94
N TYR A 284 5.06 -0.01 8.82
CA TYR A 284 6.29 -0.11 9.62
C TYR A 284 7.35 0.97 9.35
N PHE A 285 7.12 1.84 8.35
CA PHE A 285 7.97 2.99 8.03
C PHE A 285 7.35 4.34 8.44
N GLU A 286 6.16 4.32 9.04
CA GLU A 286 5.50 5.51 9.56
C GLU A 286 6.33 6.15 10.68
N GLY A 287 6.44 7.47 10.69
CA GLY A 287 7.26 8.22 11.65
C GLY A 287 8.79 8.03 11.53
N LEU A 288 9.28 7.07 10.75
CA LEU A 288 10.72 6.82 10.62
C LEU A 288 11.44 7.98 9.93
N THR A 289 12.43 8.58 10.58
CA THR A 289 13.20 9.70 10.01
C THR A 289 14.61 9.75 10.60
N VAL A 290 15.48 10.51 9.95
CA VAL A 290 16.78 10.95 10.47
C VAL A 290 16.74 12.46 10.59
N GLU A 291 17.19 12.99 11.73
CA GLU A 291 17.25 14.43 11.94
C GLU A 291 18.14 15.10 10.90
N SER A 292 17.63 16.19 10.32
CA SER A 292 18.36 16.99 9.35
C SER A 292 18.31 18.45 9.76
N LYS A 293 19.44 19.15 9.73
CA LYS A 293 19.48 20.60 9.92
C LYS A 293 18.63 21.26 8.83
N LYS A 294 17.60 22.01 9.23
CA LYS A 294 16.79 22.81 8.29
C LYS A 294 17.66 23.93 7.74
N VAL A 295 18.01 23.86 6.46
CA VAL A 295 18.67 24.96 5.75
C VAL A 295 17.58 25.76 5.05
N ASN A 296 17.11 26.83 5.70
CA ASN A 296 16.15 27.78 5.12
C ASN A 296 16.88 28.85 4.29
N LYS A 297 17.83 28.43 3.44
CA LYS A 297 18.43 29.34 2.45
C LYS A 297 17.74 29.12 1.10
N PRO A 298 17.01 30.11 0.55
CA PRO A 298 16.55 30.03 -0.83
C PRO A 298 17.76 29.88 -1.76
N ARG A 299 17.56 29.26 -2.92
CA ARG A 299 18.61 29.27 -3.94
C ARG A 299 18.82 30.71 -4.39
N ASP A 300 20.08 31.14 -4.43
CA ASP A 300 20.42 32.45 -4.96
C ASP A 300 19.96 32.50 -6.44
N GLY A 301 19.28 33.57 -6.81
CA GLY A 301 18.91 33.81 -8.20
C GLY A 301 20.13 34.22 -9.02
N PHE A 302 20.08 34.02 -10.34
CA PHE A 302 21.14 34.52 -11.21
C PHE A 302 21.12 36.05 -11.23
N THR A 303 22.30 36.65 -11.04
CA THR A 303 22.52 38.08 -11.27
C THR A 303 22.51 38.39 -12.77
N SER A 304 22.28 39.66 -13.12
CA SER A 304 22.30 40.09 -14.52
C SER A 304 23.64 39.79 -15.23
N ASP A 305 24.75 39.83 -14.50
CA ASP A 305 26.07 39.55 -15.06
C ASP A 305 26.31 38.04 -15.25
N GLU A 306 25.77 37.20 -14.37
CA GLU A 306 25.75 35.75 -14.58
C GLU A 306 24.89 35.37 -15.78
N LEU A 307 23.73 36.01 -15.95
CA LEU A 307 22.88 35.80 -17.13
C LEU A 307 23.62 36.21 -18.42
N LYS A 308 24.30 37.36 -18.44
CA LYS A 308 25.14 37.77 -19.59
C LYS A 308 26.22 36.74 -19.91
N LYS A 309 26.84 36.11 -18.90
CA LYS A 309 27.82 35.03 -19.10
C LYS A 309 27.19 33.75 -19.66
N ILE A 310 26.02 33.37 -19.15
CA ILE A 310 25.28 32.18 -19.58
C ILE A 310 24.82 32.31 -21.04
N PHE A 311 24.35 33.49 -21.43
CA PHE A 311 23.84 33.76 -22.78
C PHE A 311 24.89 34.29 -23.77
N ASN A 312 26.17 34.31 -23.39
CA ASN A 312 27.24 34.72 -24.30
C ASN A 312 27.50 33.59 -25.32
N SER A 313 27.26 33.87 -26.60
CA SER A 313 27.42 32.94 -27.72
C SER A 313 28.85 32.47 -27.94
N ASN A 314 29.85 33.14 -27.35
CA ASN A 314 31.26 32.74 -27.46
C ASN A 314 31.65 31.58 -26.51
N ASN A 315 30.72 31.09 -25.69
CA ASN A 315 30.96 30.01 -24.72
C ASN A 315 30.45 28.61 -25.16
N TYR A 316 29.96 28.46 -26.40
CA TYR A 316 29.45 27.20 -26.95
C TYR A 316 30.07 26.82 -28.28
#